data_AF-A0A952D9M8-F1
#
_entry.id   AF-A0A952D9M8-F1
#
_cell.length_a   1.000
_cell.length_b   1.000
_cell.length_c   1.000
_cell.angle_alpha   90.00
_cell.angle_beta   90.00
_cell.angle_gamma   90.00
#
_symmetry.space_group_name_H-M   'P 1'
#
loop_
_entity.id
_entity.type
_entity.pdbx_description
1 polymer ?
#
loop_
_entity_poly.entity_id
_entity_poly.type
_entity_poly.pdbx_seq_one_letter_code
_entity_poly.pdbx_strand_id
1 'polypeptide(L)'
;MTVLHRRTLVRCSGVLCLWTAVLVLGCRAPLQHASVNASQDSAERVQVYELYPGVTATLVSPARLDHRKPVELILYALPNGNTTAETMGRAMADSVGWRYDIQHIAAQTRALRARGVPQSVVAYLEADSRSWPTWRARLGYTNANRRIVEMVNQLRTVLGDPPGLSVTLTGHSGGGSFMFGFIEGQDSLPPWLTRIVFLDANYNFSPVHTDKLVAWLRHDPHHQLVTLAYDDREIMLDGKKVVSDSGGTWRATQRMIAALAPSLPLVRDTLGPFIRYRAPQVELLLHPNPQNRILHTEMIGEMNGYLHAMLRGRPAYDRGPAVLGPPRAYSAFVHGPITLPPAVPPPIPPRASNALTGSAFIATIAHEAKAPREEATRREILAGNIPSFLRTLVPVEASITGADGVRHTVRYEVMPDYLAIGSDSDFVRMPMTPYTAQAFGDAYGFVLPTKKMVDDIWASAPVHLDPRPLTKDRDSTLTFLEHHRIIEEQLAGQPRGVFVAGIKKDVVVSNKLLERPNRVAIYGWHYLNGQPIQPVYAGHVDWYIDYSHGIRPVRRRMLVDGQPMTFEAILADSVKRALLTDEGALALTRYPTP
;
A
#
# COMPACT_ATOMS: atom_id res chain seq x y z
N MET A 1 70.87 -23.77 14.17
CA MET A 1 71.73 -22.72 13.57
C MET A 1 71.24 -21.37 14.10
N THR A 2 71.80 -20.89 15.22
CA THR A 2 72.85 -19.85 15.31
C THR A 2 72.24 -18.44 15.11
N VAL A 3 71.82 -17.74 16.18
CA VAL A 3 72.50 -16.63 16.91
C VAL A 3 71.73 -15.31 16.68
N LEU A 4 71.02 -14.75 17.69
CA LEU A 4 71.45 -13.70 18.64
C LEU A 4 71.88 -12.39 17.94
N HIS A 5 71.23 -11.22 18.13
CA HIS A 5 71.34 -10.25 19.25
C HIS A 5 70.75 -8.91 18.69
N ARG A 6 70.24 -7.88 19.39
CA ARG A 6 70.35 -7.39 20.78
C ARG A 6 69.35 -6.22 20.98
N ARG A 7 68.68 -6.20 22.15
CA ARG A 7 68.52 -5.12 23.17
C ARG A 7 68.12 -3.70 22.69
N THR A 8 67.22 -2.97 23.38
CA THR A 8 67.47 -2.41 24.73
C THR A 8 66.15 -2.00 25.44
N LEU A 9 66.07 -2.29 26.74
CA LEU A 9 65.12 -1.76 27.73
C LEU A 9 65.56 -0.36 28.20
N VAL A 10 64.65 0.44 28.79
CA VAL A 10 64.83 1.10 30.12
C VAL A 10 63.63 2.03 30.48
N ARG A 11 63.03 1.73 31.66
CA ARG A 11 62.46 2.55 32.75
C ARG A 11 61.41 3.65 32.48
N CYS A 12 60.20 3.48 33.03
CA CYS A 12 59.70 3.95 34.35
C CYS A 12 59.35 5.44 34.42
N SER A 13 58.09 5.76 34.67
CA SER A 13 57.59 6.52 35.85
C SER A 13 56.10 6.80 35.66
N GLY A 14 55.29 6.44 36.65
CA GLY A 14 53.85 6.67 36.64
C GLY A 14 53.49 8.10 37.03
N VAL A 15 52.28 8.52 36.63
CA VAL A 15 51.45 9.44 37.40
C VAL A 15 50.01 8.96 37.28
N LEU A 16 49.45 8.64 38.44
CA LEU A 16 48.06 8.30 38.69
C LEU A 16 47.25 9.60 38.69
N CYS A 17 46.17 9.69 37.92
CA CYS A 17 45.15 10.72 38.11
C CYS A 17 43.77 10.10 37.89
N LEU A 18 43.02 9.97 38.99
CA LEU A 18 41.64 9.52 39.03
C LEU A 18 40.73 10.49 38.28
N TRP A 19 39.89 9.96 37.38
CA TRP A 19 38.62 10.58 37.02
C TRP A 19 37.51 9.55 37.17
N THR A 20 36.69 9.75 38.19
CA THR A 20 35.42 9.07 38.45
C THR A 20 34.42 9.43 37.34
N ALA A 21 34.07 8.46 36.50
CA ALA A 21 32.93 8.55 35.59
C ALA A 21 31.74 7.81 36.21
N VAL A 22 30.73 8.57 36.63
CA VAL A 22 29.39 8.07 36.98
C VAL A 22 28.69 7.69 35.68
N LEU A 23 28.59 6.38 35.42
CA LEU A 23 27.81 5.81 34.32
C LEU A 23 26.34 5.74 34.75
N VAL A 24 25.55 6.71 34.33
CA VAL A 24 24.09 6.59 34.34
C VAL A 24 23.69 5.65 33.19
N LEU A 25 23.41 4.39 33.53
CA LEU A 25 22.82 3.42 32.62
C LEU A 25 21.35 3.78 32.35
N GLY A 26 21.13 4.65 31.35
CA GLY A 26 19.83 4.82 30.71
C GLY A 26 19.65 3.74 29.64
N CYS A 27 18.98 2.64 29.96
CA CYS A 27 18.53 1.66 28.97
C CYS A 27 17.47 2.29 28.06
N ARG A 28 17.88 2.86 26.92
CA ARG A 28 17.01 3.06 25.76
C ARG A 28 17.19 1.88 24.82
N ALA A 29 16.31 0.88 24.93
CA ALA A 29 16.16 -0.12 23.89
C ALA A 29 15.46 0.54 22.68
N PRO A 30 16.05 0.55 21.48
CA PRO A 30 15.28 0.89 20.28
C PRO A 30 14.20 -0.18 20.10
N LEU A 31 12.98 0.26 19.79
CA LEU A 31 11.91 -0.62 19.29
C LEU A 31 12.36 -1.18 17.93
N GLN A 32 13.15 -2.26 17.97
CA GLN A 32 13.27 -3.14 16.82
C GLN A 32 11.87 -3.61 16.49
N HIS A 33 11.40 -3.29 15.29
CA HIS A 33 10.25 -3.98 14.70
C HIS A 33 10.57 -5.47 14.76
N ALA A 34 9.95 -6.16 15.73
CA ALA A 34 9.99 -7.60 15.80
C ALA A 34 9.42 -8.11 14.47
N SER A 35 10.31 -8.60 13.61
CA SER A 35 9.92 -9.57 12.61
C SER A 35 9.27 -10.70 13.39
N VAL A 36 7.95 -10.80 13.33
CA VAL A 36 7.20 -11.91 13.89
C VAL A 36 7.76 -13.15 13.21
N ASN A 37 8.64 -13.86 13.94
CA ASN A 37 9.26 -15.06 13.45
C ASN A 37 8.17 -16.11 13.28
N ALA A 38 8.25 -16.72 12.10
CA ALA A 38 7.39 -17.78 11.62
C ALA A 38 7.15 -18.85 12.69
N SER A 39 5.91 -19.37 12.70
CA SER A 39 5.68 -20.74 13.15
C SER A 39 6.71 -21.64 12.48
N GLN A 40 7.42 -22.40 13.29
CA GLN A 40 8.33 -23.45 12.82
C GLN A 40 7.59 -24.30 11.77
N ASP A 41 8.25 -24.51 10.62
CA ASP A 41 7.86 -25.42 9.53
C ASP A 41 6.93 -24.94 8.38
N SER A 42 6.88 -23.64 8.05
CA SER A 42 6.16 -23.19 6.84
C SER A 42 7.08 -22.97 5.63
N ALA A 43 6.87 -23.73 4.55
CA ALA A 43 7.51 -23.53 3.23
C ALA A 43 7.16 -22.16 2.56
N GLU A 44 6.31 -21.36 3.19
CA GLU A 44 5.79 -20.08 2.71
C GLU A 44 5.89 -19.02 3.79
N ARG A 45 6.04 -17.76 3.36
CA ARG A 45 5.96 -16.58 4.22
C ARG A 45 4.66 -15.84 3.92
N VAL A 46 3.92 -15.50 4.98
CA VAL A 46 2.64 -14.77 4.90
C VAL A 46 2.79 -13.40 5.54
N GLN A 47 2.38 -12.36 4.84
CA GLN A 47 2.36 -10.97 5.33
C GLN A 47 1.04 -10.33 4.95
N VAL A 48 0.44 -9.54 5.84
CA VAL A 48 -0.81 -8.84 5.57
C VAL A 48 -0.57 -7.34 5.65
N TYR A 49 -0.88 -6.64 4.57
CA TYR A 49 -0.75 -5.20 4.47
C TYR A 49 -2.11 -4.51 4.39
N GLU A 50 -2.30 -3.42 5.14
CA GLU A 50 -3.41 -2.50 4.95
C GLU A 50 -2.98 -1.45 3.92
N LEU A 51 -3.39 -1.61 2.65
CA LEU A 51 -2.95 -0.75 1.54
C LEU A 51 -3.67 0.60 1.49
N TYR A 52 -4.89 0.60 2.02
CA TYR A 52 -5.77 1.76 2.13
C TYR A 52 -6.79 1.43 3.22
N PRO A 53 -7.39 2.42 3.91
CA PRO A 53 -8.45 2.15 4.89
C PRO A 53 -9.56 1.27 4.30
N GLY A 54 -9.77 0.11 4.90
CA GLY A 54 -10.74 -0.90 4.44
C GLY A 54 -10.27 -1.76 3.26
N VAL A 55 -8.99 -1.73 2.88
CA VAL A 55 -8.42 -2.61 1.86
C VAL A 55 -7.17 -3.29 2.38
N THR A 56 -7.14 -4.62 2.30
CA THR A 56 -5.99 -5.43 2.70
C THR A 56 -5.43 -6.22 1.53
N ALA A 57 -4.12 -6.50 1.62
CA ALA A 57 -3.43 -7.42 0.74
C ALA A 57 -2.69 -8.46 1.57
N THR A 58 -3.06 -9.72 1.41
CA THR A 58 -2.31 -10.84 2.01
C THR A 58 -1.32 -11.36 0.97
N LEU A 59 -0.03 -11.17 1.22
CA LEU A 59 1.05 -11.67 0.38
C LEU A 59 1.50 -13.03 0.89
N VAL A 60 1.51 -14.00 -0.01
CA VAL A 60 2.05 -15.34 0.24
C VAL A 60 3.18 -15.59 -0.73
N SER A 61 4.41 -15.62 -0.21
CA SER A 61 5.63 -15.85 -0.96
C SER A 61 6.29 -17.17 -0.57
N PRO A 62 7.20 -17.73 -1.41
CA PRO A 62 8.09 -18.80 -0.96
C PRO A 62 8.87 -18.35 0.28
N ALA A 63 9.21 -19.28 1.17
CA ALA A 63 9.98 -18.96 2.39
C ALA A 63 11.28 -18.17 2.09
N ARG A 64 11.91 -18.45 0.94
CA ARG A 64 13.05 -17.68 0.41
C ARG A 64 12.74 -17.17 -0.99
N LEU A 65 12.55 -15.86 -1.11
CA LEU A 65 12.49 -15.16 -2.39
C LEU A 65 13.90 -14.73 -2.81
N ASP A 66 14.34 -15.09 -4.02
CA ASP A 66 15.63 -14.72 -4.60
C ASP A 66 15.42 -13.64 -5.65
N HIS A 67 15.63 -12.38 -5.27
CA HIS A 67 15.40 -11.20 -6.13
C HIS A 67 16.32 -11.14 -7.36
N ARG A 68 17.31 -12.04 -7.47
CA ARG A 68 18.17 -12.18 -8.66
C ARG A 68 17.54 -13.06 -9.73
N LYS A 69 16.46 -13.79 -9.41
CA LYS A 69 15.68 -14.60 -10.34
C LYS A 69 14.42 -13.84 -10.76
N PRO A 70 13.79 -14.18 -11.89
CA PRO A 70 12.49 -13.63 -12.25
C PRO A 70 11.47 -13.89 -11.13
N VAL A 71 10.86 -12.83 -10.62
CA VAL A 71 9.82 -12.87 -9.58
C VAL A 71 8.49 -12.55 -10.24
N GLU A 72 7.46 -13.34 -9.97
CA GLU A 72 6.11 -13.09 -10.51
C GLU A 72 5.17 -12.70 -9.38
N LEU A 73 4.68 -11.47 -9.38
CA LEU A 73 3.62 -11.01 -8.48
C LEU A 73 2.26 -11.25 -9.11
N ILE A 74 1.50 -12.18 -8.55
CA ILE A 74 0.13 -12.49 -8.95
C ILE A 74 -0.82 -11.69 -8.06
N LEU A 75 -1.39 -10.64 -8.60
CA LEU A 75 -2.46 -9.87 -7.95
C LEU A 75 -3.76 -10.64 -8.13
N TYR A 76 -4.36 -11.13 -7.04
CA TYR A 76 -5.61 -11.88 -7.05
C TYR A 76 -6.71 -11.08 -6.35
N ALA A 77 -7.56 -10.39 -7.13
CA ALA A 77 -8.72 -9.69 -6.60
C ALA A 77 -9.84 -10.68 -6.23
N LEU A 78 -10.25 -10.65 -4.96
CA LEU A 78 -11.19 -11.62 -4.41
C LEU A 78 -12.59 -11.54 -5.05
N PRO A 79 -13.31 -12.66 -5.11
CA PRO A 79 -14.70 -12.66 -5.52
C PRO A 79 -15.62 -12.07 -4.45
N ASN A 80 -16.82 -11.67 -4.88
CA ASN A 80 -17.80 -11.07 -3.99
C ASN A 80 -18.19 -12.04 -2.86
N GLY A 81 -18.21 -11.53 -1.63
CA GLY A 81 -18.65 -12.25 -0.44
C GLY A 81 -17.62 -13.19 0.19
N ASN A 82 -16.44 -13.36 -0.42
CA ASN A 82 -15.37 -14.19 0.14
C ASN A 82 -14.34 -13.37 0.90
N THR A 83 -13.80 -13.97 1.95
CA THR A 83 -12.60 -13.54 2.65
C THR A 83 -11.34 -14.13 2.03
N THR A 84 -10.18 -13.59 2.40
CA THR A 84 -8.87 -14.15 2.04
C THR A 84 -8.76 -15.60 2.48
N ALA A 85 -9.12 -15.92 3.72
CA ALA A 85 -9.01 -17.27 4.25
C ALA A 85 -9.86 -18.30 3.46
N GLU A 86 -11.09 -17.94 3.10
CA GLU A 86 -11.96 -18.77 2.26
C GLU A 86 -11.39 -18.95 0.84
N THR A 87 -10.84 -17.89 0.25
CA THR A 87 -10.26 -17.92 -1.10
C THR A 87 -8.97 -18.74 -1.16
N MET A 88 -8.12 -18.63 -0.14
CA MET A 88 -6.92 -19.45 0.00
C MET A 88 -7.28 -20.95 0.05
N GLY A 89 -8.37 -21.27 0.74
CA GLY A 89 -8.89 -22.62 0.93
C GLY A 89 -8.09 -23.42 1.95
N ARG A 90 -8.69 -24.53 2.42
CA ARG A 90 -8.08 -25.48 3.37
C ARG A 90 -8.71 -26.85 3.22
N ALA A 91 -8.02 -27.87 3.73
CA ALA A 91 -8.63 -29.18 3.93
C ALA A 91 -9.93 -29.08 4.77
N MET A 92 -10.98 -29.74 4.29
CA MET A 92 -12.28 -29.80 4.96
C MET A 92 -12.21 -30.61 6.25
N ALA A 93 -12.98 -30.16 7.24
CA ALA A 93 -13.30 -30.88 8.46
C ALA A 93 -14.76 -30.55 8.81
N ASP A 94 -15.43 -31.35 9.65
CA ASP A 94 -16.87 -31.30 9.88
C ASP A 94 -17.41 -29.92 10.32
N SER A 95 -16.55 -29.04 10.85
CA SER A 95 -16.89 -27.69 11.31
C SER A 95 -16.55 -26.55 10.31
N VAL A 96 -16.11 -26.87 9.10
CA VAL A 96 -15.61 -25.88 8.12
C VAL A 96 -16.69 -25.56 7.09
N GLY A 97 -16.97 -24.26 6.89
CA GLY A 97 -17.93 -23.81 5.87
C GLY A 97 -17.47 -24.15 4.45
N TRP A 98 -18.42 -24.47 3.57
CA TRP A 98 -18.16 -24.88 2.18
C TRP A 98 -17.31 -23.89 1.37
N ARG A 99 -17.34 -22.60 1.71
CA ARG A 99 -16.54 -21.54 1.05
C ARG A 99 -15.03 -21.75 1.12
N TYR A 100 -14.54 -22.61 2.00
CA TYR A 100 -13.13 -22.97 2.09
C TYR A 100 -12.70 -24.08 1.10
N ASP A 101 -13.63 -24.77 0.45
CA ASP A 101 -13.34 -25.91 -0.44
C ASP A 101 -13.75 -25.67 -1.90
N ILE A 102 -13.75 -24.42 -2.35
CA ILE A 102 -14.26 -24.04 -3.68
C ILE A 102 -13.22 -23.53 -4.67
N GLN A 103 -12.13 -22.91 -4.20
CA GLN A 103 -11.11 -22.31 -5.09
C GLN A 103 -9.71 -22.82 -4.83
N HIS A 104 -9.30 -22.96 -3.55
CA HIS A 104 -7.96 -23.44 -3.17
C HIS A 104 -6.81 -22.70 -3.85
N ILE A 105 -6.91 -21.37 -3.99
CA ILE A 105 -5.88 -20.59 -4.71
C ILE A 105 -4.50 -20.80 -4.09
N ALA A 106 -4.40 -20.96 -2.76
CA ALA A 106 -3.11 -21.23 -2.13
C ALA A 106 -2.50 -22.57 -2.58
N ALA A 107 -3.30 -23.64 -2.63
CA ALA A 107 -2.85 -24.95 -3.12
C ALA A 107 -2.50 -24.90 -4.61
N GLN A 108 -3.30 -24.20 -5.42
CA GLN A 108 -3.00 -24.00 -6.83
C GLN A 108 -1.69 -23.22 -7.03
N THR A 109 -1.43 -22.16 -6.26
CA THR A 109 -0.17 -21.41 -6.32
C THR A 109 1.03 -22.26 -5.90
N ARG A 110 0.91 -23.12 -4.89
CA ARG A 110 1.96 -24.10 -4.56
C ARG A 110 2.22 -25.05 -5.73
N ALA A 111 1.17 -25.53 -6.38
CA ALA A 111 1.29 -26.37 -7.56
C ALA A 111 1.94 -25.62 -8.74
N LEU A 112 1.68 -24.31 -8.91
CA LEU A 112 2.38 -23.46 -9.89
C LEU A 112 3.88 -23.38 -9.62
N ARG A 113 4.28 -23.20 -8.35
CA ARG A 113 5.69 -23.14 -7.97
C ARG A 113 6.42 -24.43 -8.30
N ALA A 114 5.77 -25.59 -8.09
CA ALA A 114 6.29 -26.89 -8.48
C ALA A 114 6.35 -27.11 -10.01
N ARG A 115 5.64 -26.29 -10.80
CA ARG A 115 5.49 -26.41 -12.26
C ARG A 115 6.19 -25.29 -13.05
N GLY A 116 7.30 -24.77 -12.52
CA GLY A 116 8.17 -23.86 -13.26
C GLY A 116 7.95 -22.37 -12.99
N VAL A 117 7.18 -22.02 -11.95
CA VAL A 117 7.05 -20.63 -11.47
C VAL A 117 7.50 -20.51 -9.99
N PRO A 118 8.73 -20.93 -9.64
CA PRO A 118 9.14 -21.15 -8.24
C PRO A 118 9.26 -19.86 -7.41
N GLN A 119 9.25 -18.69 -8.05
CA GLN A 119 9.34 -17.38 -7.41
C GLN A 119 8.02 -16.59 -7.50
N SER A 120 6.89 -17.29 -7.64
CA SER A 120 5.58 -16.65 -7.64
C SER A 120 5.17 -16.21 -6.23
N VAL A 121 4.73 -14.97 -6.11
CA VAL A 121 4.11 -14.38 -4.92
C VAL A 121 2.66 -14.10 -5.26
N VAL A 122 1.70 -14.60 -4.48
CA VAL A 122 0.29 -14.25 -4.65
C VAL A 122 -0.11 -13.19 -3.63
N ALA A 123 -0.73 -12.11 -4.10
CA ALA A 123 -1.31 -11.06 -3.28
C ALA A 123 -2.84 -11.16 -3.37
N TYR A 124 -3.48 -11.61 -2.29
CA TYR A 124 -4.93 -11.66 -2.15
C TYR A 124 -5.46 -10.28 -1.78
N LEU A 125 -6.24 -9.66 -2.66
CA LEU A 125 -6.74 -8.30 -2.51
C LEU A 125 -8.20 -8.29 -2.04
N GLU A 126 -8.42 -7.87 -0.80
CA GLU A 126 -9.71 -7.90 -0.12
C GLU A 126 -10.16 -6.49 0.27
N ALA A 127 -11.38 -6.13 -0.12
CA ALA A 127 -12.08 -4.92 0.33
C ALA A 127 -12.98 -5.25 1.54
N ASP A 128 -13.14 -4.29 2.46
CA ASP A 128 -13.98 -4.35 3.66
C ASP A 128 -15.45 -4.68 3.35
N SER A 129 -15.96 -4.19 2.22
CA SER A 129 -17.29 -4.50 1.70
C SER A 129 -17.45 -5.93 1.18
N ARG A 130 -16.34 -6.69 1.08
CA ARG A 130 -16.23 -7.96 0.34
C ARG A 130 -16.79 -7.87 -1.08
N SER A 131 -16.72 -6.69 -1.69
CA SER A 131 -17.25 -6.40 -3.02
C SER A 131 -16.48 -5.24 -3.64
N TRP A 132 -15.59 -5.55 -4.59
CA TRP A 132 -14.87 -4.54 -5.36
C TRP A 132 -15.78 -3.58 -6.16
N PRO A 133 -16.91 -4.04 -6.78
CA PRO A 133 -17.87 -3.13 -7.39
C PRO A 133 -18.43 -2.12 -6.38
N THR A 134 -18.86 -2.59 -5.19
CA THR A 134 -19.38 -1.73 -4.13
C THR A 134 -18.32 -0.77 -3.63
N TRP A 135 -17.08 -1.25 -3.45
CA TRP A 135 -15.96 -0.43 -3.01
C TRP A 135 -15.63 0.68 -4.02
N ARG A 136 -15.55 0.35 -5.32
CA ARG A 136 -15.32 1.34 -6.40
C ARG A 136 -16.44 2.35 -6.50
N ALA A 137 -17.70 1.90 -6.42
CA ALA A 137 -18.86 2.79 -6.47
C ALA A 137 -18.90 3.77 -5.29
N ARG A 138 -18.60 3.31 -4.07
CA ARG A 138 -18.58 4.13 -2.84
C ARG A 138 -17.56 5.28 -2.92
N LEU A 139 -16.42 5.06 -3.56
CA LEU A 139 -15.35 6.06 -3.71
C LEU A 139 -15.52 6.94 -4.95
N GLY A 140 -16.41 6.59 -5.87
CA GLY A 140 -16.45 7.14 -7.22
C GLY A 140 -15.36 6.52 -8.11
N TYR A 141 -15.73 6.16 -9.34
CA TYR A 141 -14.87 5.35 -10.22
C TYR A 141 -13.51 5.98 -10.52
N THR A 142 -13.44 7.30 -10.77
CA THR A 142 -12.17 7.99 -11.04
C THR A 142 -11.18 7.86 -9.88
N ASN A 143 -11.62 8.18 -8.67
CA ASN A 143 -10.80 8.16 -7.47
C ASN A 143 -10.44 6.72 -7.08
N ALA A 144 -11.40 5.81 -7.20
CA ALA A 144 -11.18 4.39 -6.96
C ALA A 144 -10.13 3.80 -7.92
N ASN A 145 -10.17 4.18 -9.21
CA ASN A 145 -9.22 3.71 -10.22
C ASN A 145 -7.81 4.21 -9.92
N ARG A 146 -7.66 5.51 -9.62
CA ARG A 146 -6.39 6.09 -9.19
C ARG A 146 -5.84 5.37 -7.96
N ARG A 147 -6.68 5.12 -6.95
CA ARG A 147 -6.31 4.38 -5.74
C ARG A 147 -5.90 2.94 -6.03
N ILE A 148 -6.58 2.25 -6.93
CA ILE A 148 -6.21 0.90 -7.36
C ILE A 148 -4.80 0.88 -7.98
N VAL A 149 -4.49 1.82 -8.87
CA VAL A 149 -3.15 1.94 -9.48
C VAL A 149 -2.08 2.17 -8.41
N GLU A 150 -2.35 3.03 -7.43
CA GLU A 150 -1.44 3.27 -6.30
C GLU A 150 -1.22 2.02 -5.45
N MET A 151 -2.27 1.29 -5.11
CA MET A 151 -2.17 0.05 -4.33
C MET A 151 -1.36 -1.02 -5.06
N VAL A 152 -1.52 -1.14 -6.39
CA VAL A 152 -0.70 -2.05 -7.20
C VAL A 152 0.78 -1.64 -7.19
N ASN A 153 1.07 -0.34 -7.34
CA ASN A 153 2.45 0.15 -7.28
C ASN A 153 3.07 -0.05 -5.88
N GLN A 154 2.31 0.19 -4.81
CA GLN A 154 2.76 -0.09 -3.44
C GLN A 154 3.16 -1.55 -3.25
N LEU A 155 2.37 -2.50 -3.77
CA LEU A 155 2.67 -3.94 -3.68
C LEU A 155 3.95 -4.33 -4.42
N ARG A 156 4.21 -3.73 -5.59
CA ARG A 156 5.48 -3.93 -6.31
C ARG A 156 6.66 -3.43 -5.47
N THR A 157 6.51 -2.26 -4.86
CA THR A 157 7.55 -1.66 -4.01
C THR A 157 7.78 -2.44 -2.71
N VAL A 158 6.75 -3.05 -2.13
CA VAL A 158 6.87 -3.97 -0.98
C VAL A 158 7.79 -5.16 -1.31
N LEU A 159 7.79 -5.62 -2.57
CA LEU A 159 8.73 -6.66 -3.04
C LEU A 159 10.11 -6.12 -3.42
N GLY A 160 10.32 -4.80 -3.32
CA GLY A 160 11.58 -4.13 -3.65
C GLY A 160 11.79 -3.86 -5.14
N ASP A 161 10.75 -3.99 -5.96
CA ASP A 161 10.77 -3.79 -7.42
C ASP A 161 12.01 -4.38 -8.12
N PRO A 162 12.31 -5.68 -7.92
CA PRO A 162 13.52 -6.27 -8.49
C PRO A 162 13.49 -6.20 -10.03
N PRO A 163 14.64 -6.09 -10.71
CA PRO A 163 14.68 -5.88 -12.17
C PRO A 163 13.92 -6.92 -13.00
N GLY A 164 13.75 -8.14 -12.48
CA GLY A 164 12.99 -9.23 -13.12
C GLY A 164 11.56 -9.38 -12.60
N LEU A 165 10.97 -8.37 -11.94
CA LEU A 165 9.60 -8.42 -11.46
C LEU A 165 8.61 -8.34 -12.62
N SER A 166 7.84 -9.40 -12.81
CA SER A 166 6.65 -9.40 -13.65
C SER A 166 5.39 -9.41 -12.79
N VAL A 167 4.31 -8.83 -13.31
CA VAL A 167 3.01 -8.83 -12.64
C VAL A 167 1.98 -9.54 -13.49
N THR A 168 1.19 -10.38 -12.83
CA THR A 168 -0.04 -10.96 -13.35
C THR A 168 -1.22 -10.29 -12.64
N LEU A 169 -2.11 -9.65 -13.40
CA LEU A 169 -3.36 -9.10 -12.89
C LEU A 169 -4.47 -10.14 -13.08
N THR A 170 -5.03 -10.65 -11.98
CA THR A 170 -6.12 -11.61 -12.02
C THR A 170 -7.14 -11.37 -10.91
N GLY A 171 -8.30 -11.98 -11.05
CA GLY A 171 -9.38 -11.90 -10.09
C GLY A 171 -10.53 -12.79 -10.52
N HIS A 172 -11.35 -13.17 -9.55
CA HIS A 172 -12.54 -13.99 -9.75
C HIS A 172 -13.81 -13.19 -9.50
N SER A 173 -14.87 -13.43 -10.27
CA SER A 173 -16.18 -12.83 -10.04
C SER A 173 -16.11 -11.28 -9.98
N GLY A 174 -16.68 -10.67 -8.94
CA GLY A 174 -16.60 -9.23 -8.67
C GLY A 174 -15.18 -8.66 -8.54
N GLY A 175 -14.16 -9.50 -8.32
CA GLY A 175 -12.74 -9.11 -8.40
C GLY A 175 -12.36 -8.49 -9.75
N GLY A 176 -13.11 -8.81 -10.81
CA GLY A 176 -13.03 -8.14 -12.10
C GLY A 176 -13.17 -6.63 -12.03
N SER A 177 -13.97 -6.11 -11.09
CA SER A 177 -14.13 -4.67 -10.91
C SER A 177 -12.84 -4.00 -10.47
N PHE A 178 -12.03 -4.63 -9.60
CA PHE A 178 -10.68 -4.15 -9.28
C PHE A 178 -9.79 -4.14 -10.54
N MET A 179 -9.81 -5.24 -11.30
CA MET A 179 -8.99 -5.39 -12.50
C MET A 179 -9.27 -4.30 -13.54
N PHE A 180 -10.55 -4.04 -13.84
CA PHE A 180 -10.93 -2.95 -14.73
C PHE A 180 -10.61 -1.59 -14.14
N GLY A 181 -10.71 -1.41 -12.82
CA GLY A 181 -10.28 -0.16 -12.19
C GLY A 181 -8.79 0.13 -12.39
N PHE A 182 -7.95 -0.90 -12.37
CA PHE A 182 -6.54 -0.78 -12.72
C PHE A 182 -6.31 -0.46 -14.21
N ILE A 183 -7.05 -1.13 -15.10
CA ILE A 183 -6.92 -0.90 -16.56
C ILE A 183 -7.40 0.51 -16.94
N GLU A 184 -8.53 0.94 -16.40
CA GLU A 184 -9.14 2.24 -16.64
C GLU A 184 -8.37 3.39 -15.98
N GLY A 185 -7.73 3.14 -14.83
CA GLY A 185 -6.95 4.14 -14.09
C GLY A 185 -5.60 4.53 -14.71
N GLN A 186 -5.26 3.98 -15.87
CA GLN A 186 -3.99 4.20 -16.53
C GLN A 186 -4.20 4.67 -17.97
N ASP A 187 -3.35 5.54 -18.48
CA ASP A 187 -3.39 5.94 -19.90
C ASP A 187 -2.94 4.79 -20.80
N SER A 188 -1.87 4.09 -20.40
CA SER A 188 -1.34 2.90 -21.05
C SER A 188 -1.02 1.81 -20.03
N LEU A 189 -1.12 0.54 -20.43
CA LEU A 189 -0.77 -0.57 -19.55
C LEU A 189 0.75 -0.72 -19.46
N PRO A 190 1.30 -0.93 -18.25
CA PRO A 190 2.72 -0.88 -18.04
C PRO A 190 3.43 -2.16 -18.55
N PRO A 191 4.70 -2.07 -18.98
CA PRO A 191 5.43 -3.22 -19.53
C PRO A 191 5.70 -4.33 -18.51
N TRP A 192 5.75 -4.01 -17.21
CA TRP A 192 5.89 -5.02 -16.16
C TRP A 192 4.61 -5.84 -15.96
N LEU A 193 3.46 -5.40 -16.47
CA LEU A 193 2.23 -6.19 -16.49
C LEU A 193 2.35 -7.17 -17.65
N THR A 194 2.64 -8.44 -17.35
CA THR A 194 2.90 -9.45 -18.38
C THR A 194 1.72 -10.36 -18.65
N ARG A 195 0.73 -10.37 -17.75
CA ARG A 195 -0.45 -11.22 -17.90
C ARG A 195 -1.70 -10.58 -17.29
N ILE A 196 -2.83 -10.72 -17.99
CA ILE A 196 -4.16 -10.37 -17.51
C ILE A 196 -5.02 -11.62 -17.60
N VAL A 197 -5.61 -12.03 -16.47
CA VAL A 197 -6.46 -13.23 -16.39
C VAL A 197 -7.81 -12.93 -15.75
N PHE A 198 -8.87 -12.97 -16.55
CA PHE A 198 -10.25 -12.89 -16.05
C PHE A 198 -10.77 -14.29 -15.74
N LEU A 199 -10.94 -14.61 -14.45
CA LEU A 199 -11.55 -15.86 -14.01
C LEU A 199 -13.02 -15.60 -13.75
N ASP A 200 -13.88 -15.79 -14.74
CA ASP A 200 -15.31 -15.49 -14.62
C ASP A 200 -15.53 -14.07 -14.05
N ALA A 201 -14.74 -13.11 -14.54
CA ALA A 201 -14.56 -11.79 -13.93
C ALA A 201 -14.61 -10.64 -14.93
N ASN A 202 -14.93 -10.90 -16.20
CA ASN A 202 -14.87 -9.86 -17.23
C ASN A 202 -16.17 -9.04 -17.38
N TYR A 203 -17.05 -9.01 -16.38
CA TYR A 203 -18.37 -8.36 -16.44
C TYR A 203 -18.33 -6.93 -17.02
N ASN A 204 -17.36 -6.13 -16.59
CA ASN A 204 -17.23 -4.72 -16.96
C ASN A 204 -16.56 -4.51 -18.33
N PHE A 205 -16.22 -5.59 -19.05
CA PHE A 205 -15.68 -5.45 -20.40
C PHE A 205 -16.69 -4.74 -21.31
N SER A 206 -16.20 -3.67 -21.93
CA SER A 206 -16.83 -2.96 -23.03
C SER A 206 -15.79 -2.63 -24.11
N PRO A 207 -16.22 -2.34 -25.36
CA PRO A 207 -15.30 -2.08 -26.47
C PRO A 207 -14.29 -0.95 -26.25
N VAL A 208 -14.53 -0.03 -25.32
CA VAL A 208 -13.60 1.07 -25.00
C VAL A 208 -12.25 0.59 -24.45
N HIS A 209 -12.19 -0.64 -23.93
CA HIS A 209 -10.95 -1.24 -23.42
C HIS A 209 -10.06 -1.85 -24.50
N THR A 210 -10.61 -2.03 -25.70
CA THR A 210 -9.99 -2.84 -26.78
C THR A 210 -8.65 -2.28 -27.19
N ASP A 211 -8.59 -0.98 -27.50
CA ASP A 211 -7.37 -0.34 -28.01
C ASP A 211 -6.21 -0.45 -27.01
N LYS A 212 -6.51 -0.25 -25.73
CA LYS A 212 -5.53 -0.36 -24.65
C LYS A 212 -5.01 -1.80 -24.49
N LEU A 213 -5.90 -2.80 -24.54
CA LEU A 213 -5.51 -4.21 -24.47
C LEU A 213 -4.72 -4.66 -25.71
N VAL A 214 -5.12 -4.24 -26.90
CA VAL A 214 -4.42 -4.56 -28.16
C VAL A 214 -3.06 -3.88 -28.21
N ALA A 215 -2.96 -2.61 -27.82
CA ALA A 215 -1.69 -1.89 -27.73
C ALA A 215 -0.73 -2.59 -26.75
N TRP A 216 -1.25 -3.00 -25.59
CA TRP A 216 -0.49 -3.78 -24.61
C TRP A 216 -0.01 -5.12 -25.20
N LEU A 217 -0.89 -5.91 -25.83
CA LEU A 217 -0.51 -7.19 -26.45
C LEU A 217 0.56 -7.00 -27.54
N ARG A 218 0.44 -5.97 -28.38
CA ARG A 218 1.42 -5.67 -29.45
C ARG A 218 2.77 -5.18 -28.94
N HIS A 219 2.83 -4.65 -27.72
CA HIS A 219 4.06 -4.10 -27.16
C HIS A 219 5.11 -5.17 -26.88
N ASP A 220 4.70 -6.37 -26.43
CA ASP A 220 5.62 -7.46 -26.12
C ASP A 220 4.97 -8.81 -26.44
N PRO A 221 5.59 -9.69 -27.26
CA PRO A 221 5.04 -11.00 -27.63
C PRO A 221 4.85 -11.95 -26.45
N HIS A 222 5.46 -11.68 -25.29
CA HIS A 222 5.31 -12.46 -24.07
C HIS A 222 4.04 -12.09 -23.29
N HIS A 223 3.38 -10.96 -23.58
CA HIS A 223 2.14 -10.59 -22.91
C HIS A 223 1.02 -11.62 -23.14
N GLN A 224 0.22 -11.88 -22.10
CA GLN A 224 -0.79 -12.95 -22.09
C GLN A 224 -2.16 -12.46 -21.62
N LEU A 225 -3.19 -12.55 -22.47
CA LEU A 225 -4.59 -12.33 -22.08
C LEU A 225 -5.33 -13.67 -22.02
N VAL A 226 -5.83 -14.03 -20.85
CA VAL A 226 -6.62 -15.25 -20.66
C VAL A 226 -7.97 -14.93 -20.04
N THR A 227 -9.05 -15.46 -20.59
CA THR A 227 -10.40 -15.30 -20.02
C THR A 227 -11.08 -16.65 -19.93
N LEU A 228 -11.61 -16.97 -18.75
CA LEU A 228 -12.47 -18.12 -18.52
C LEU A 228 -13.88 -17.62 -18.20
N ALA A 229 -14.89 -18.19 -18.86
CA ALA A 229 -16.29 -17.93 -18.59
C ALA A 229 -17.11 -19.21 -18.83
N TYR A 230 -18.32 -19.24 -18.32
CA TYR A 230 -19.30 -20.29 -18.59
C TYR A 230 -20.63 -19.67 -18.99
N ASP A 231 -21.47 -20.44 -19.66
CA ASP A 231 -22.79 -19.98 -20.05
C ASP A 231 -23.66 -19.85 -18.80
N ASP A 232 -23.83 -18.60 -18.35
CA ASP A 232 -24.56 -18.22 -17.16
C ASP A 232 -25.97 -17.69 -17.47
N ARG A 233 -26.35 -17.63 -18.76
CA ARG A 233 -27.54 -16.91 -19.24
C ARG A 233 -28.87 -17.47 -18.75
N GLU A 234 -28.92 -18.79 -18.56
CA GLU A 234 -30.14 -19.53 -18.21
C GLU A 234 -30.08 -20.16 -16.81
N ILE A 235 -29.10 -19.76 -15.99
CA ILE A 235 -28.99 -20.22 -14.61
C ILE A 235 -30.07 -19.56 -13.75
N MET A 236 -30.79 -20.39 -12.99
CA MET A 236 -31.81 -19.94 -12.04
C MET A 236 -31.42 -20.29 -10.62
N LEU A 237 -31.66 -19.35 -9.70
CA LEU A 237 -31.60 -19.55 -8.25
C LEU A 237 -32.96 -19.12 -7.68
N ASP A 238 -33.63 -20.01 -6.95
CA ASP A 238 -34.96 -19.78 -6.39
C ASP A 238 -36.00 -19.26 -7.42
N GLY A 239 -35.96 -19.82 -8.64
CA GLY A 239 -36.87 -19.47 -9.73
C GLY A 239 -36.56 -18.13 -10.42
N LYS A 240 -35.48 -17.44 -10.06
CA LYS A 240 -35.04 -16.18 -10.67
C LYS A 240 -33.73 -16.38 -11.42
N LYS A 241 -33.60 -15.73 -12.59
CA LYS A 241 -32.32 -15.71 -13.30
C LYS A 241 -31.24 -15.05 -12.45
N VAL A 242 -30.07 -15.68 -12.39
CA VAL A 242 -28.91 -15.17 -11.63
C VAL A 242 -28.28 -13.96 -12.33
N VAL A 243 -28.37 -13.89 -13.66
CA VAL A 243 -27.89 -12.78 -14.48
C VAL A 243 -29.00 -12.21 -15.34
N SER A 244 -28.91 -10.93 -15.71
CA SER A 244 -29.84 -10.31 -16.65
C SER A 244 -29.63 -10.81 -18.08
N ASP A 245 -30.57 -10.50 -18.97
CA ASP A 245 -30.50 -10.89 -20.39
C ASP A 245 -29.37 -10.20 -21.19
N SER A 246 -28.74 -9.17 -20.63
CA SER A 246 -27.54 -8.53 -21.19
C SER A 246 -26.28 -8.72 -20.32
N GLY A 247 -26.47 -9.23 -19.10
CA GLY A 247 -25.41 -9.48 -18.12
C GLY A 247 -24.75 -10.85 -18.29
N GLY A 248 -23.84 -11.13 -17.35
CA GLY A 248 -23.07 -12.37 -17.30
C GLY A 248 -21.72 -12.30 -18.02
N THR A 249 -20.82 -13.20 -17.63
CA THR A 249 -19.46 -13.29 -18.18
C THR A 249 -19.45 -13.95 -19.54
N TRP A 250 -20.43 -14.82 -19.84
CA TRP A 250 -20.60 -15.40 -21.17
C TRP A 250 -20.73 -14.30 -22.23
N ARG A 251 -21.70 -13.40 -22.04
CA ARG A 251 -21.95 -12.30 -22.97
C ARG A 251 -20.81 -11.29 -22.98
N ALA A 252 -20.20 -11.01 -21.83
CA ALA A 252 -19.03 -10.14 -21.77
C ALA A 252 -17.85 -10.72 -22.57
N THR A 253 -17.64 -12.04 -22.51
CA THR A 253 -16.61 -12.73 -23.28
C THR A 253 -16.93 -12.74 -24.77
N GLN A 254 -18.19 -12.90 -25.17
CA GLN A 254 -18.61 -12.75 -26.57
C GLN A 254 -18.34 -11.34 -27.11
N ARG A 255 -18.60 -10.29 -26.32
CA ARG A 255 -18.24 -8.92 -26.68
C ARG A 255 -16.72 -8.77 -26.83
N MET A 256 -15.95 -9.38 -25.93
CA MET A 256 -14.48 -9.36 -25.99
C MET A 256 -13.95 -10.05 -27.25
N ILE A 257 -14.49 -11.21 -27.62
CA ILE A 257 -14.17 -11.90 -28.88
C ILE A 257 -14.44 -10.97 -30.07
N ALA A 258 -15.65 -10.41 -30.15
CA ALA A 258 -16.06 -9.55 -31.27
C ALA A 258 -15.19 -8.29 -31.38
N ALA A 259 -14.81 -7.70 -30.25
CA ALA A 259 -13.99 -6.49 -30.22
C ALA A 259 -12.51 -6.76 -30.55
N LEU A 260 -11.94 -7.90 -30.13
CA LEU A 260 -10.53 -8.24 -30.39
C LEU A 260 -10.30 -8.77 -31.81
N ALA A 261 -11.26 -9.51 -32.38
CA ALA A 261 -11.11 -10.20 -33.66
C ALA A 261 -10.61 -9.33 -34.83
N PRO A 262 -11.03 -8.05 -35.00
CA PRO A 262 -10.53 -7.20 -36.07
C PRO A 262 -9.02 -6.90 -35.98
N SER A 263 -8.48 -6.81 -34.76
CA SER A 263 -7.06 -6.49 -34.53
C SER A 263 -6.19 -7.72 -34.30
N LEU A 264 -6.79 -8.83 -33.88
CA LEU A 264 -6.16 -10.08 -33.50
C LEU A 264 -7.01 -11.24 -34.03
N PRO A 265 -6.72 -11.78 -35.22
CA PRO A 265 -7.50 -12.88 -35.79
C PRO A 265 -7.53 -14.09 -34.83
N LEU A 266 -8.73 -14.44 -34.36
CA LEU A 266 -8.94 -15.52 -33.39
C LEU A 266 -9.30 -16.81 -34.11
N VAL A 267 -8.59 -17.89 -33.79
CA VAL A 267 -8.93 -19.25 -34.21
C VAL A 267 -9.88 -19.87 -33.20
N ARG A 268 -10.98 -20.45 -33.68
CA ARG A 268 -11.95 -21.18 -32.87
C ARG A 268 -11.68 -22.69 -32.92
N ASP A 269 -11.55 -23.31 -31.77
CA ASP A 269 -11.48 -24.77 -31.59
C ASP A 269 -12.12 -25.20 -30.25
N THR A 270 -11.75 -26.36 -29.72
CA THR A 270 -12.19 -26.84 -28.41
C THR A 270 -11.01 -27.21 -27.53
N LEU A 271 -11.20 -27.12 -26.22
CA LEU A 271 -10.24 -27.56 -25.22
C LEU A 271 -10.99 -28.22 -24.06
N GLY A 272 -11.01 -29.55 -24.04
CA GLY A 272 -11.87 -30.30 -23.12
C GLY A 272 -13.34 -29.88 -23.30
N PRO A 273 -14.07 -29.50 -22.22
CA PRO A 273 -15.46 -29.06 -22.32
C PRO A 273 -15.62 -27.61 -22.81
N PHE A 274 -14.52 -26.87 -23.05
CA PHE A 274 -14.58 -25.46 -23.41
C PHE A 274 -14.59 -25.24 -24.92
N ILE A 275 -15.40 -24.29 -25.37
CA ILE A 275 -15.20 -23.63 -26.66
C ILE A 275 -14.03 -22.67 -26.47
N ARG A 276 -13.01 -22.77 -27.32
CA ARG A 276 -11.81 -21.94 -27.22
C ARG A 276 -11.67 -21.02 -28.42
N TYR A 277 -11.39 -19.75 -28.15
CA TYR A 277 -10.92 -18.78 -29.13
C TYR A 277 -9.49 -18.39 -28.78
N ARG A 278 -8.56 -18.48 -29.73
CA ARG A 278 -7.14 -18.26 -29.46
C ARG A 278 -6.40 -17.50 -30.55
N ALA A 279 -5.39 -16.76 -30.11
CA ALA A 279 -4.30 -16.18 -30.89
C ALA A 279 -2.98 -16.42 -30.13
N PRO A 280 -1.78 -16.10 -30.67
CA PRO A 280 -0.51 -16.39 -29.99
C PRO A 280 -0.41 -15.91 -28.54
N GLN A 281 -1.05 -14.80 -28.19
CA GLN A 281 -1.03 -14.18 -26.85
C GLN A 281 -2.39 -14.19 -26.13
N VAL A 282 -3.44 -14.70 -26.78
CA VAL A 282 -4.82 -14.62 -26.28
C VAL A 282 -5.43 -16.01 -26.20
N GLU A 283 -6.12 -16.33 -25.11
CA GLU A 283 -6.96 -17.53 -24.99
C GLU A 283 -8.26 -17.21 -24.23
N LEU A 284 -9.40 -17.40 -24.89
CA LEU A 284 -10.73 -17.17 -24.33
C LEU A 284 -11.47 -18.50 -24.30
N LEU A 285 -11.75 -19.01 -23.11
CA LEU A 285 -12.39 -20.30 -22.85
C LEU A 285 -13.82 -20.08 -22.37
N LEU A 286 -14.78 -20.67 -23.07
CA LEU A 286 -16.21 -20.59 -22.78
C LEU A 286 -16.79 -21.98 -22.55
N HIS A 287 -17.20 -22.29 -21.32
CA HIS A 287 -17.88 -23.54 -20.99
C HIS A 287 -19.37 -23.43 -21.36
N PRO A 288 -19.91 -24.23 -22.30
CA PRO A 288 -21.27 -24.07 -22.81
C PRO A 288 -22.38 -24.42 -21.81
N ASN A 289 -22.04 -25.05 -20.69
CA ASN A 289 -22.92 -25.33 -19.54
C ASN A 289 -24.34 -25.84 -19.92
N PRO A 290 -24.46 -26.93 -20.71
CA PRO A 290 -25.76 -27.36 -21.24
C PRO A 290 -26.76 -27.81 -20.16
N GLN A 291 -26.31 -28.07 -18.93
CA GLN A 291 -27.16 -28.39 -17.78
C GLN A 291 -27.55 -27.18 -16.92
N ASN A 292 -27.22 -25.95 -17.33
CA ASN A 292 -27.50 -24.72 -16.58
C ASN A 292 -27.06 -24.78 -15.10
N ARG A 293 -25.91 -25.42 -14.83
CA ARG A 293 -25.35 -25.56 -13.48
C ARG A 293 -24.62 -24.29 -13.06
N ILE A 294 -24.49 -24.08 -11.75
CA ILE A 294 -23.65 -23.00 -11.20
C ILE A 294 -22.18 -23.45 -11.23
N LEU A 295 -21.46 -23.16 -12.31
CA LEU A 295 -20.03 -23.51 -12.45
C LEU A 295 -19.07 -22.41 -11.95
N HIS A 296 -19.62 -21.35 -11.33
CA HIS A 296 -18.92 -20.13 -10.94
C HIS A 296 -17.58 -20.36 -10.24
N THR A 297 -17.54 -21.27 -9.26
CA THR A 297 -16.32 -21.67 -8.56
C THR A 297 -15.77 -23.01 -9.03
N GLU A 298 -16.62 -23.90 -9.57
CA GLU A 298 -16.19 -25.19 -10.14
C GLU A 298 -15.16 -25.02 -11.26
N MET A 299 -15.32 -24.01 -12.12
CA MET A 299 -14.31 -23.73 -13.15
C MET A 299 -12.93 -23.40 -12.56
N ILE A 300 -12.91 -22.78 -11.38
CA ILE A 300 -11.67 -22.30 -10.75
C ILE A 300 -11.02 -23.42 -9.94
N GLY A 301 -11.81 -24.09 -9.09
CA GLY A 301 -11.37 -25.15 -8.21
C GLY A 301 -11.36 -26.53 -8.88
N GLU A 302 -12.51 -26.99 -9.38
CA GLU A 302 -12.63 -28.35 -9.93
C GLU A 302 -11.91 -28.49 -11.28
N MET A 303 -12.07 -27.52 -12.18
CA MET A 303 -11.56 -27.60 -13.55
C MET A 303 -10.17 -27.01 -13.73
N ASN A 304 -9.46 -26.69 -12.65
CA ASN A 304 -8.10 -26.14 -12.66
C ASN A 304 -7.96 -24.79 -13.41
N GLY A 305 -9.01 -23.97 -13.46
CA GLY A 305 -9.04 -22.76 -14.28
C GLY A 305 -7.96 -21.73 -13.94
N TYR A 306 -7.71 -21.47 -12.65
CA TYR A 306 -6.62 -20.58 -12.23
C TYR A 306 -5.25 -21.16 -12.60
N LEU A 307 -4.99 -22.42 -12.26
CA LEU A 307 -3.74 -23.10 -12.62
C LEU A 307 -3.46 -23.04 -14.13
N HIS A 308 -4.46 -23.35 -14.96
CA HIS A 308 -4.33 -23.30 -16.41
C HIS A 308 -3.99 -21.89 -16.89
N ALA A 309 -4.73 -20.88 -16.43
CA ALA A 309 -4.56 -19.52 -16.90
C ALA A 309 -3.21 -18.90 -16.51
N MET A 310 -2.63 -19.32 -15.38
CA MET A 310 -1.29 -18.89 -14.95
C MET A 310 -0.15 -19.60 -15.72
N LEU A 311 -0.38 -20.81 -16.23
CA LEU A 311 0.62 -21.61 -16.93
C LEU A 311 0.58 -21.46 -18.45
N ARG A 312 -0.55 -21.05 -19.03
CA ARG A 312 -0.70 -20.79 -20.48
C ARG A 312 0.44 -19.93 -21.01
N GLY A 313 1.04 -20.31 -22.14
CA GLY A 313 2.10 -19.54 -22.78
C GLY A 313 3.49 -19.86 -22.22
N ARG A 314 3.59 -20.83 -21.30
CA ARG A 314 4.86 -21.34 -20.79
C ARG A 314 5.22 -22.62 -21.56
N PRO A 315 6.42 -22.72 -22.15
CA PRO A 315 6.78 -23.85 -23.02
C PRO A 315 6.59 -25.24 -22.40
N ALA A 316 6.87 -25.38 -21.10
CA ALA A 316 6.71 -26.65 -20.39
C ALA A 316 5.24 -27.07 -20.21
N TYR A 317 4.33 -26.09 -20.12
CA TYR A 317 2.90 -26.34 -19.98
C TYR A 317 2.24 -26.61 -21.34
N ASP A 318 2.51 -25.77 -22.33
CA ASP A 318 1.86 -25.84 -23.65
C ASP A 318 2.27 -27.08 -24.48
N ARG A 319 3.43 -27.68 -24.17
CA ARG A 319 3.90 -28.93 -24.80
C ARG A 319 3.46 -30.19 -24.06
N GLY A 320 2.86 -30.06 -22.87
CA GLY A 320 2.48 -31.17 -22.02
C GLY A 320 1.05 -31.68 -22.31
N PRO A 321 0.74 -32.95 -22.01
CA PRO A 321 -0.60 -33.52 -22.17
C PRO A 321 -1.62 -33.04 -21.10
N ALA A 322 -1.26 -32.07 -20.26
CA ALA A 322 -1.91 -31.75 -18.99
C ALA A 322 -2.82 -30.50 -19.02
N VAL A 323 -3.20 -30.01 -20.20
CA VAL A 323 -4.02 -28.80 -20.31
C VAL A 323 -5.42 -29.05 -19.74
N LEU A 324 -5.77 -28.33 -18.66
CA LEU A 324 -6.98 -28.59 -17.87
C LEU A 324 -7.07 -30.08 -17.44
N GLY A 325 -5.97 -30.59 -16.85
CA GLY A 325 -5.83 -31.97 -16.40
C GLY A 325 -6.91 -32.46 -15.41
N PRO A 326 -6.70 -33.60 -14.73
CA PRO A 326 -7.71 -34.21 -13.86
C PRO A 326 -8.29 -33.21 -12.84
N PRO A 327 -9.58 -33.37 -12.45
CA PRO A 327 -10.19 -32.47 -11.49
C PRO A 327 -9.33 -32.28 -10.24
N ARG A 328 -9.20 -31.02 -9.80
CA ARG A 328 -8.33 -30.64 -8.67
C ARG A 328 -6.91 -31.23 -8.77
N ALA A 329 -6.21 -30.98 -9.88
CA ALA A 329 -4.82 -31.42 -10.13
C ALA A 329 -3.77 -30.83 -9.16
N TYR A 330 -4.22 -30.08 -8.17
CA TYR A 330 -3.44 -29.47 -7.08
C TYR A 330 -3.75 -30.11 -5.71
N SER A 331 -4.59 -31.15 -5.63
CA SER A 331 -5.07 -31.72 -4.35
C SER A 331 -3.94 -32.08 -3.38
N ALA A 332 -2.80 -32.56 -3.88
CA ALA A 332 -1.62 -32.87 -3.07
C ALA A 332 -0.99 -31.64 -2.35
N PHE A 333 -1.37 -30.42 -2.73
CA PHE A 333 -0.89 -29.15 -2.16
C PHE A 333 -1.91 -28.47 -1.23
N VAL A 334 -3.06 -29.11 -0.98
CA VAL A 334 -4.07 -28.62 -0.04
C VAL A 334 -3.57 -28.87 1.38
N HIS A 335 -3.43 -27.80 2.16
CA HIS A 335 -2.90 -27.85 3.52
C HIS A 335 -4.01 -27.54 4.55
N GLY A 336 -3.65 -27.65 5.84
CA GLY A 336 -4.49 -27.26 6.95
C GLY A 336 -4.77 -25.75 7.02
N PRO A 337 -5.46 -25.28 8.08
CA PRO A 337 -5.81 -23.87 8.23
C PRO A 337 -4.58 -22.96 8.27
N ILE A 338 -4.73 -21.75 7.74
CA ILE A 338 -3.68 -20.73 7.72
C ILE A 338 -4.10 -19.60 8.65
N THR A 339 -3.25 -19.30 9.63
CA THR A 339 -3.42 -18.13 10.51
C THR A 339 -2.82 -16.91 9.83
N LEU A 340 -3.65 -15.91 9.58
CA LEU A 340 -3.20 -14.63 9.02
C LEU A 340 -2.65 -13.74 10.14
N PRO A 341 -1.43 -13.18 9.99
CA PRO A 341 -0.94 -12.18 10.93
C PRO A 341 -1.79 -10.90 10.84
N PRO A 342 -1.79 -10.05 11.89
CA PRO A 342 -2.47 -8.76 11.83
C PRO A 342 -1.98 -7.91 10.65
N ALA A 343 -2.91 -7.24 9.97
CA ALA A 343 -2.55 -6.30 8.92
C ALA A 343 -1.68 -5.17 9.47
N VAL A 344 -0.65 -4.77 8.72
CA VAL A 344 0.20 -3.61 9.02
C VAL A 344 0.26 -2.68 7.81
N PRO A 345 0.49 -1.36 7.98
CA PRO A 345 0.76 -0.49 6.83
C PRO A 345 2.01 -0.93 6.07
N PRO A 346 2.09 -0.72 4.74
CA PRO A 346 3.33 -0.84 4.00
C PRO A 346 4.45 0.03 4.61
N PRO A 347 5.71 -0.45 4.60
CA PRO A 347 6.84 0.40 4.96
C PRO A 347 7.02 1.51 3.91
N ILE A 348 7.53 2.68 4.33
CA ILE A 348 7.96 3.71 3.39
C ILE A 348 9.10 3.12 2.55
N PRO A 349 9.03 3.16 1.21
CA PRO A 349 10.07 2.62 0.33
C PRO A 349 11.45 3.21 0.65
N PRO A 350 12.55 2.45 0.49
CA PRO A 350 13.88 3.04 0.56
C PRO A 350 14.02 4.10 -0.55
N ARG A 351 14.75 5.18 -0.26
CA ARG A 351 15.04 6.21 -1.25
C ARG A 351 15.84 5.60 -2.41
N ALA A 352 15.37 5.76 -3.64
CA ALA A 352 16.10 5.31 -4.81
C ALA A 352 17.46 6.03 -4.94
N SER A 353 18.47 5.33 -5.45
CA SER A 353 19.83 5.89 -5.58
C SER A 353 19.89 7.07 -6.55
N ASN A 354 19.02 7.09 -7.57
CA ASN A 354 18.87 8.15 -8.56
C ASN A 354 17.77 9.18 -8.23
N ALA A 355 17.16 9.13 -7.04
CA ALA A 355 16.15 10.12 -6.66
C ALA A 355 16.76 11.53 -6.56
N LEU A 356 15.97 12.56 -6.85
CA LEU A 356 16.39 13.95 -6.79
C LEU A 356 16.75 14.37 -5.36
N THR A 357 17.74 15.25 -5.20
CA THR A 357 17.94 15.93 -3.91
C THR A 357 16.87 17.00 -3.70
N GLY A 358 16.76 17.56 -2.49
CA GLY A 358 15.74 18.57 -2.19
C GLY A 358 15.89 19.82 -3.06
N SER A 359 17.10 20.36 -3.18
CA SER A 359 17.38 21.52 -4.02
C SER A 359 17.11 21.25 -5.51
N ALA A 360 17.51 20.08 -6.01
CA ALA A 360 17.26 19.67 -7.39
C ALA A 360 15.75 19.52 -7.66
N PHE A 361 15.01 18.92 -6.74
CA PHE A 361 13.56 18.80 -6.85
C PHE A 361 12.89 20.19 -6.91
N ILE A 362 13.23 21.12 -6.00
CA ILE A 362 12.71 22.49 -6.05
C ILE A 362 12.96 23.16 -7.40
N ALA A 363 14.15 22.99 -7.98
CA ALA A 363 14.47 23.55 -9.29
C ALA A 363 13.54 23.03 -10.40
N THR A 364 13.15 21.75 -10.36
CA THR A 364 12.23 21.16 -11.35
C THR A 364 10.80 21.72 -11.26
N ILE A 365 10.36 22.14 -10.07
CA ILE A 365 9.00 22.65 -9.83
C ILE A 365 8.96 24.18 -9.66
N ALA A 366 10.05 24.88 -9.93
CA ALA A 366 10.20 26.32 -9.67
C ALA A 366 9.15 27.17 -10.40
N HIS A 367 8.77 26.74 -11.60
CA HIS A 367 7.86 27.46 -12.50
C HIS A 367 6.58 26.68 -12.80
N GLU A 368 6.34 25.58 -12.09
CA GLU A 368 5.17 24.74 -12.28
C GLU A 368 3.92 25.36 -11.66
N ALA A 369 2.77 25.12 -12.30
CA ALA A 369 1.49 25.44 -11.68
C ALA A 369 1.24 24.55 -10.44
N LYS A 370 0.29 24.97 -9.58
CA LYS A 370 0.03 24.29 -8.30
C LYS A 370 -0.30 22.80 -8.46
N ALA A 371 -1.14 22.42 -9.42
CA ALA A 371 -1.56 21.03 -9.59
C ALA A 371 -0.40 20.10 -10.05
N PRO A 372 0.37 20.42 -11.11
CA PRO A 372 1.58 19.66 -11.46
C PRO A 372 2.61 19.57 -10.33
N ARG A 373 2.80 20.67 -9.58
CA ARG A 373 3.68 20.70 -8.40
C ARG A 373 3.25 19.71 -7.32
N GLU A 374 1.95 19.67 -7.00
CA GLU A 374 1.42 18.74 -6.00
C GLU A 374 1.56 17.29 -6.47
N GLU A 375 1.29 17.00 -7.74
CA GLU A 375 1.47 15.65 -8.26
C GLU A 375 2.95 15.22 -8.26
N ALA A 376 3.87 16.13 -8.59
CA ALA A 376 5.31 15.87 -8.49
C ALA A 376 5.73 15.61 -7.04
N THR A 377 5.26 16.43 -6.10
CA THR A 377 5.53 16.29 -4.65
C THR A 377 5.01 14.95 -4.12
N ARG A 378 3.77 14.61 -4.49
CA ARG A 378 3.13 13.35 -4.14
C ARG A 378 3.91 12.15 -4.66
N ARG A 379 4.38 12.20 -5.90
CA ARG A 379 5.20 11.15 -6.50
C ARG A 379 6.50 10.93 -5.73
N GLU A 380 7.22 11.98 -5.35
CA GLU A 380 8.48 11.86 -4.61
C GLU A 380 8.29 11.24 -3.21
N ILE A 381 7.31 11.73 -2.44
CA ILE A 381 7.07 11.21 -1.08
C ILE A 381 6.52 9.78 -1.11
N LEU A 382 5.69 9.43 -2.10
CA LEU A 382 5.22 8.05 -2.29
C LEU A 382 6.31 7.14 -2.86
N ALA A 383 7.32 7.66 -3.57
CA ALA A 383 8.50 6.89 -3.94
C ALA A 383 9.52 6.73 -2.79
N GLY A 384 9.25 7.33 -1.63
CA GLY A 384 10.15 7.29 -0.49
C GLY A 384 11.38 8.20 -0.63
N ASN A 385 11.34 9.22 -1.49
CA ASN A 385 12.37 10.26 -1.58
C ASN A 385 12.28 11.24 -0.40
N ILE A 386 12.50 10.71 0.80
CA ILE A 386 12.56 11.46 2.05
C ILE A 386 13.90 11.16 2.74
N PRO A 387 14.43 12.11 3.54
CA PRO A 387 15.62 11.85 4.36
C PRO A 387 15.48 10.62 5.25
N SER A 388 16.59 9.91 5.48
CA SER A 388 16.63 8.69 6.28
C SER A 388 16.28 8.97 7.75
N PHE A 389 16.69 10.12 8.28
CA PHE A 389 16.42 10.49 9.67
C PHE A 389 14.92 10.63 9.97
N LEU A 390 14.08 10.98 8.99
CA LEU A 390 12.62 11.05 9.15
C LEU A 390 11.97 9.68 9.41
N ARG A 391 12.69 8.58 9.12
CA ARG A 391 12.22 7.21 9.32
C ARG A 391 12.43 6.73 10.75
N THR A 392 13.22 7.44 11.54
CA THR A 392 13.43 7.17 12.97
C THR A 392 12.43 7.96 13.77
N LEU A 393 11.27 7.37 14.02
CA LEU A 393 10.18 8.04 14.72
C LEU A 393 10.50 8.23 16.20
N VAL A 394 9.94 9.29 16.78
CA VAL A 394 10.13 9.66 18.18
C VAL A 394 8.84 9.42 18.95
N PRO A 395 8.88 8.74 20.12
CA PRO A 395 7.71 8.57 20.95
C PRO A 395 7.34 9.89 21.64
N VAL A 396 6.04 10.19 21.67
CA VAL A 396 5.43 11.24 22.49
C VAL A 396 4.41 10.57 23.40
N GLU A 397 4.42 10.96 24.66
CA GLU A 397 3.54 10.43 25.69
C GLU A 397 2.65 11.54 26.24
N ALA A 398 1.36 11.26 26.35
CA ALA A 398 0.39 12.15 26.96
C ALA A 398 -0.52 11.36 27.91
N SER A 399 -1.12 12.04 28.88
CA SER A 399 -2.06 11.40 29.81
C SER A 399 -3.19 12.34 30.19
N ILE A 400 -4.33 11.75 30.51
CA ILE A 400 -5.49 12.43 31.09
C ILE A 400 -5.94 11.68 32.35
N THR A 401 -6.72 12.36 33.17
CA THR A 401 -7.53 11.72 34.21
C THR A 401 -8.98 11.75 33.75
N GLY A 402 -9.60 10.59 33.62
CA GLY A 402 -11.01 10.43 33.27
C GLY A 402 -11.94 11.00 34.34
N ALA A 403 -13.23 11.17 34.00
CA ALA A 403 -14.25 11.64 34.94
C ALA A 403 -14.49 10.66 36.10
N ASP A 404 -14.11 9.39 35.91
CA ASP A 404 -14.09 8.33 36.91
C ASP A 404 -12.84 8.35 37.82
N GLY A 405 -11.92 9.29 37.61
CA GLY A 405 -10.66 9.39 38.33
C GLY A 405 -9.55 8.45 37.82
N VAL A 406 -9.83 7.66 36.77
CA VAL A 406 -8.85 6.72 36.21
C VAL A 406 -7.87 7.48 35.32
N ARG A 407 -6.58 7.24 35.52
CA ARG A 407 -5.54 7.81 34.65
C ARG A 407 -5.41 6.96 33.38
N HIS A 408 -5.56 7.61 32.23
CA HIS A 408 -5.30 7.00 30.93
C HIS A 408 -4.03 7.59 30.32
N THR A 409 -3.26 6.77 29.62
CA THR A 409 -2.03 7.18 28.94
C THR A 409 -2.07 6.82 27.46
N VAL A 410 -1.50 7.67 26.62
CA VAL A 410 -1.22 7.36 25.21
C VAL A 410 0.26 7.52 24.94
N ARG A 411 0.81 6.60 24.14
CA ARG A 411 2.11 6.72 23.50
C ARG A 411 1.93 6.59 21.99
N TYR A 412 2.32 7.62 21.26
CA TYR A 412 2.33 7.63 19.79
C TYR A 412 3.69 8.03 19.25
N GLU A 413 3.97 7.66 18.00
CA GLU A 413 5.25 7.93 17.35
C GLU A 413 5.09 8.98 16.26
N VAL A 414 5.97 9.98 16.22
CA VAL A 414 5.93 11.10 15.27
C VAL A 414 7.26 11.23 14.52
N MET A 415 7.23 11.76 13.30
CA MET A 415 8.47 12.14 12.62
C MET A 415 9.22 13.26 13.39
N PRO A 416 10.55 13.16 13.54
CA PRO A 416 11.34 14.12 14.33
C PRO A 416 11.34 15.54 13.72
N ASP A 417 11.07 15.66 12.42
CA ASP A 417 10.93 16.92 11.69
C ASP A 417 9.71 16.85 10.76
N TYR A 418 9.38 17.97 10.09
CA TYR A 418 8.36 18.03 9.06
C TYR A 418 8.75 17.22 7.82
N LEU A 419 7.76 16.67 7.13
CA LEU A 419 7.94 15.91 5.91
C LEU A 419 8.76 16.72 4.89
N ALA A 420 9.78 16.08 4.33
CA ALA A 420 10.75 16.70 3.45
C ALA A 420 11.06 15.81 2.25
N ILE A 421 11.51 16.43 1.15
CA ILE A 421 11.98 15.72 -0.04
C ILE A 421 13.50 15.85 -0.12
N GLY A 422 14.20 14.74 -0.38
CA GLY A 422 15.63 14.72 -0.65
C GLY A 422 16.43 13.72 0.20
N SER A 423 17.72 13.97 0.29
CA SER A 423 18.71 13.16 1.03
C SER A 423 19.02 13.79 2.40
N ASP A 424 19.74 13.08 3.28
CA ASP A 424 20.13 13.62 4.58
C ASP A 424 21.01 14.88 4.50
N SER A 425 21.76 15.03 3.40
CA SER A 425 22.67 16.15 3.15
C SER A 425 22.07 17.29 2.32
N ASP A 426 21.01 17.01 1.55
CA ASP A 426 20.32 17.99 0.70
C ASP A 426 18.83 17.60 0.59
N PHE A 427 18.02 18.28 1.40
CA PHE A 427 16.57 18.13 1.47
C PHE A 427 15.89 19.48 1.60
N VAL A 428 14.57 19.51 1.39
CA VAL A 428 13.74 20.69 1.66
C VAL A 428 12.50 20.24 2.41
N ARG A 429 12.21 20.86 3.57
CA ARG A 429 10.93 20.69 4.29
C ARG A 429 9.84 21.19 3.37
N MET A 430 8.93 20.33 2.94
CA MET A 430 8.08 20.59 1.77
C MET A 430 6.64 20.93 2.18
N PRO A 431 6.21 22.20 2.07
CA PRO A 431 4.80 22.56 2.07
C PRO A 431 4.02 21.83 0.97
N MET A 432 2.83 21.34 1.30
CA MET A 432 1.93 20.65 0.36
C MET A 432 0.49 20.77 0.82
N THR A 433 -0.46 20.39 -0.05
CA THR A 433 -1.87 20.32 0.31
C THR A 433 -2.13 19.26 1.39
N PRO A 434 -3.21 19.39 2.18
CA PRO A 434 -3.67 18.30 3.04
C PRO A 434 -3.95 17.00 2.27
N TYR A 435 -4.31 17.07 0.99
CA TYR A 435 -4.57 15.88 0.16
C TYR A 435 -3.30 15.11 -0.17
N THR A 436 -2.23 15.81 -0.56
CA THR A 436 -0.90 15.20 -0.79
C THR A 436 -0.35 14.60 0.50
N ALA A 437 -0.50 15.31 1.63
CA ALA A 437 -0.09 14.83 2.93
C ALA A 437 -0.90 13.60 3.39
N GLN A 438 -2.22 13.62 3.18
CA GLN A 438 -3.09 12.49 3.50
C GLN A 438 -2.77 11.26 2.65
N ALA A 439 -2.43 11.43 1.36
CA ALA A 439 -2.03 10.32 0.52
C ALA A 439 -0.78 9.60 1.06
N PHE A 440 0.19 10.34 1.61
CA PHE A 440 1.33 9.74 2.32
C PHE A 440 0.89 9.01 3.60
N GLY A 441 -0.02 9.61 4.37
CA GLY A 441 -0.59 8.99 5.57
C GLY A 441 -1.31 7.68 5.29
N ASP A 442 -2.17 7.66 4.28
CA ASP A 442 -2.92 6.48 3.86
C ASP A 442 -2.00 5.37 3.35
N ALA A 443 -0.95 5.72 2.60
CA ALA A 443 -0.02 4.74 2.04
C ALA A 443 0.86 4.07 3.09
N TYR A 444 1.25 4.79 4.15
CA TYR A 444 2.28 4.33 5.09
C TYR A 444 1.83 4.25 6.55
N GLY A 445 0.54 4.45 6.81
CA GLY A 445 -0.06 4.32 8.14
C GLY A 445 0.28 5.49 9.06
N PHE A 446 0.18 6.71 8.54
CA PHE A 446 0.27 7.95 9.31
C PHE A 446 -1.05 8.72 9.25
N VAL A 447 -1.24 9.61 10.22
CA VAL A 447 -2.33 10.58 10.28
C VAL A 447 -1.75 11.99 10.40
N LEU A 448 -2.57 12.99 10.08
CA LEU A 448 -2.28 14.38 10.42
C LEU A 448 -2.69 14.63 11.89
N PRO A 449 -1.91 15.43 12.64
CA PRO A 449 -2.15 15.63 14.06
C PRO A 449 -3.39 16.48 14.31
N THR A 450 -3.94 16.42 15.51
CA THR A 450 -4.88 17.42 16.04
C THR A 450 -4.11 18.61 16.61
N LYS A 451 -4.83 19.69 16.98
CA LYS A 451 -4.25 20.80 17.75
C LYS A 451 -3.52 20.31 19.01
N LYS A 452 -4.18 19.49 19.84
CA LYS A 452 -3.61 18.99 21.10
C LYS A 452 -2.32 18.21 20.87
N MET A 453 -2.29 17.33 19.86
CA MET A 453 -1.08 16.58 19.54
C MET A 453 0.07 17.49 19.13
N VAL A 454 -0.19 18.58 18.40
CA VAL A 454 0.85 19.56 18.04
C VAL A 454 1.45 20.20 19.30
N ASP A 455 0.63 20.52 20.30
CA ASP A 455 1.11 21.06 21.58
C ASP A 455 1.92 20.03 22.38
N ASP A 456 1.44 18.78 22.45
CA ASP A 456 2.15 17.68 23.12
C ASP A 456 3.51 17.38 22.43
N ILE A 457 3.55 17.44 21.10
CA ILE A 457 4.78 17.33 20.29
C ILE A 457 5.73 18.47 20.60
N TRP A 458 5.24 19.72 20.65
CA TRP A 458 6.06 20.88 21.00
C TRP A 458 6.66 20.72 22.40
N ALA A 459 5.85 20.37 23.39
CA ALA A 459 6.31 20.17 24.77
C ALA A 459 7.36 19.05 24.90
N SER A 460 7.28 18.03 24.03
CA SER A 460 8.20 16.88 24.05
C SER A 460 9.51 17.12 23.28
N ALA A 461 9.55 18.10 22.37
CA ALA A 461 10.72 18.35 21.54
C ALA A 461 11.83 19.06 22.33
N PRO A 462 13.09 18.58 22.27
CA PRO A 462 14.22 19.23 22.93
C PRO A 462 14.68 20.51 22.24
N VAL A 463 14.29 20.75 20.99
CA VAL A 463 14.68 21.93 20.22
C VAL A 463 13.44 22.69 19.73
N HIS A 464 13.41 23.97 20.06
CA HIS A 464 12.46 24.97 19.56
C HIS A 464 13.25 26.11 18.92
N LEU A 465 12.73 26.68 17.84
CA LEU A 465 13.35 27.83 17.17
C LEU A 465 12.39 29.01 17.17
N ASP A 466 12.94 30.22 17.20
CA ASP A 466 12.12 31.41 17.10
C ASP A 466 11.54 31.53 15.68
N PRO A 467 10.23 31.80 15.54
CA PRO A 467 9.62 32.00 14.23
C PRO A 467 10.26 33.11 13.40
N ARG A 468 10.47 32.85 12.09
CA ARG A 468 11.01 33.83 11.13
C ARG A 468 10.05 34.05 9.94
N PRO A 469 9.01 34.90 10.09
CA PRO A 469 8.03 35.13 9.02
C PRO A 469 8.61 35.86 7.80
N LEU A 470 8.27 35.35 6.62
CA LEU A 470 8.46 35.99 5.31
C LEU A 470 7.14 36.62 4.84
N THR A 471 7.22 37.78 4.16
CA THR A 471 6.06 38.61 3.80
C THR A 471 5.72 38.63 2.31
N LYS A 472 6.59 38.09 1.45
CA LYS A 472 6.44 38.11 -0.02
C LYS A 472 6.38 36.70 -0.60
N ASP A 473 5.72 36.56 -1.75
CA ASP A 473 5.71 35.36 -2.61
C ASP A 473 5.48 34.04 -1.85
N ARG A 474 4.55 34.09 -0.89
CA ARG A 474 4.44 33.09 0.17
C ARG A 474 4.17 31.67 -0.31
N ASP A 475 3.58 31.50 -1.49
CA ASP A 475 3.25 30.21 -2.09
C ASP A 475 4.26 29.75 -3.16
N SER A 476 5.35 30.50 -3.36
CA SER A 476 6.41 30.17 -4.31
C SER A 476 7.36 29.10 -3.73
N THR A 477 7.82 28.20 -4.59
CA THR A 477 8.76 27.13 -4.22
C THR A 477 10.15 27.67 -3.86
N LEU A 478 10.54 28.83 -4.40
CA LEU A 478 11.76 29.52 -3.99
C LEU A 478 11.65 30.04 -2.56
N THR A 479 10.49 30.56 -2.15
CA THR A 479 10.24 30.96 -0.75
C THR A 479 10.20 29.74 0.18
N PHE A 480 9.77 28.57 -0.30
CA PHE A 480 9.86 27.33 0.49
C PHE A 480 11.32 26.97 0.79
N LEU A 481 12.19 27.06 -0.23
CA LEU A 481 13.62 26.82 -0.11
C LEU A 481 14.30 27.88 0.78
N GLU A 482 13.95 29.15 0.63
CA GLU A 482 14.43 30.25 1.47
C GLU A 482 14.11 30.00 2.94
N HIS A 483 12.84 29.72 3.28
CA HIS A 483 12.46 29.45 4.66
C HIS A 483 13.07 28.14 5.19
N HIS A 484 13.29 27.14 4.34
CA HIS A 484 14.05 25.96 4.73
C HIS A 484 15.49 26.33 5.15
N ARG A 485 16.19 27.18 4.39
CA ARG A 485 17.55 27.65 4.72
C ARG A 485 17.58 28.42 6.05
N ILE A 486 16.63 29.30 6.29
CA ILE A 486 16.50 30.04 7.55
C ILE A 486 16.36 29.09 8.75
N ILE A 487 15.63 27.99 8.59
CA ILE A 487 15.53 26.95 9.63
C ILE A 487 16.88 26.23 9.80
N GLU A 488 17.55 25.84 8.70
CA GLU A 488 18.84 25.15 8.77
C GLU A 488 19.93 26.01 9.42
N GLU A 489 19.95 27.32 9.16
CA GLU A 489 20.84 28.28 9.81
C GLU A 489 20.61 28.34 11.34
N GLN A 490 19.34 28.33 11.77
CA GLN A 490 18.99 28.29 13.19
C GLN A 490 19.31 26.94 13.85
N LEU A 491 19.35 25.85 13.08
CA LEU A 491 19.74 24.52 13.54
C LEU A 491 21.25 24.27 13.46
N ALA A 492 22.06 25.25 13.06
CA ALA A 492 23.50 25.09 12.96
C ALA A 492 24.10 24.57 14.27
N GLY A 493 24.88 23.48 14.18
CA GLY A 493 25.48 22.81 15.34
C GLY A 493 24.58 21.76 16.03
N GLN A 494 23.30 21.66 15.67
CA GLN A 494 22.44 20.58 16.15
C GLN A 494 22.67 19.27 15.37
N PRO A 495 22.51 18.10 16.00
CA PRO A 495 22.56 16.83 15.29
C PRO A 495 21.49 16.75 14.20
N ARG A 496 21.85 16.19 13.03
CA ARG A 496 20.88 15.92 11.96
C ARG A 496 19.80 14.97 12.48
N GLY A 497 18.54 15.31 12.23
CA GLY A 497 17.39 14.53 12.71
C GLY A 497 17.05 14.75 14.18
N VAL A 498 17.61 15.79 14.83
CA VAL A 498 17.15 16.21 16.16
C VAL A 498 15.64 16.44 16.15
N PHE A 499 14.97 16.01 17.23
CA PHE A 499 13.52 16.22 17.35
C PHE A 499 13.23 17.71 17.57
N VAL A 500 12.63 18.34 16.55
CA VAL A 500 12.38 19.78 16.50
C VAL A 500 10.90 20.08 16.25
N ALA A 501 10.38 21.05 16.99
CA ALA A 501 8.99 21.48 16.91
C ALA A 501 8.85 23.02 16.95
N GLY A 502 7.67 23.51 16.57
CA GLY A 502 7.35 24.94 16.60
C GLY A 502 7.96 25.74 15.45
N ILE A 503 8.51 25.11 14.41
CA ILE A 503 9.22 25.81 13.31
C ILE A 503 8.34 26.08 12.07
N LYS A 504 7.10 25.56 12.05
CA LYS A 504 6.09 25.76 10.99
C LYS A 504 4.67 25.69 11.60
N LYS A 505 3.67 26.07 10.81
CA LYS A 505 2.24 25.85 11.10
C LYS A 505 1.87 24.45 10.65
N ASP A 506 1.54 23.57 11.57
CA ASP A 506 1.08 22.23 11.29
C ASP A 506 -0.28 22.25 10.58
N VAL A 507 -0.41 21.46 9.51
CA VAL A 507 -1.72 21.10 8.97
C VAL A 507 -2.35 20.06 9.90
N VAL A 508 -3.54 20.38 10.42
CA VAL A 508 -4.21 19.59 11.46
C VAL A 508 -5.59 19.10 11.05
N VAL A 509 -6.08 18.03 11.68
CA VAL A 509 -7.49 17.66 11.64
C VAL A 509 -8.26 18.39 12.76
N SER A 510 -9.42 18.95 12.43
CA SER A 510 -10.24 19.77 13.34
C SER A 510 -11.70 19.79 12.88
N ASN A 511 -12.64 19.86 13.84
CA ASN A 511 -14.07 20.05 13.58
C ASN A 511 -14.37 21.39 12.90
N LYS A 512 -13.46 22.38 12.94
CA LYS A 512 -13.62 23.63 12.16
C LYS A 512 -13.77 23.41 10.66
N LEU A 513 -13.32 22.25 10.15
CA LEU A 513 -13.50 21.86 8.75
C LEU A 513 -14.96 21.53 8.41
N LEU A 514 -15.80 21.21 9.40
CA LEU A 514 -17.24 20.97 9.22
C LEU A 514 -18.01 22.27 9.00
N GLU A 515 -17.58 23.35 9.64
CA GLU A 515 -18.20 24.68 9.49
C GLU A 515 -18.00 25.22 8.07
N ARG A 516 -16.89 24.86 7.43
CA ARG A 516 -16.50 25.33 6.10
C ARG A 516 -15.87 24.18 5.29
N PRO A 517 -16.66 23.47 4.48
CA PRO A 517 -16.13 22.47 3.55
C PRO A 517 -15.08 23.06 2.59
N ASN A 518 -14.20 22.20 2.06
CA ASN A 518 -13.14 22.57 1.11
C ASN A 518 -12.16 23.61 1.68
N ARG A 519 -11.71 23.37 2.93
CA ARG A 519 -10.76 24.21 3.65
C ARG A 519 -9.60 23.38 4.21
N VAL A 520 -8.50 24.04 4.49
CA VAL A 520 -7.37 23.48 5.26
C VAL A 520 -7.34 24.10 6.65
N ALA A 521 -7.12 23.28 7.67
CA ALA A 521 -6.97 23.73 9.05
C ALA A 521 -5.49 23.74 9.39
N ILE A 522 -5.00 24.87 9.88
CA ILE A 522 -3.60 25.06 10.27
C ILE A 522 -3.50 25.59 11.69
N TYR A 523 -2.46 25.19 12.40
CA TYR A 523 -2.21 25.54 13.79
C TYR A 523 -0.72 25.54 14.13
N GLY A 524 -0.30 26.37 15.09
CA GLY A 524 1.03 26.31 15.68
C GLY A 524 1.99 27.38 15.16
N TRP A 525 3.21 26.97 14.84
CA TRP A 525 4.37 27.86 14.72
C TRP A 525 4.60 28.65 16.02
N HIS A 526 4.97 27.90 17.06
CA HIS A 526 5.06 28.39 18.43
C HIS A 526 6.32 29.23 18.66
N TYR A 527 6.16 30.32 19.40
CA TYR A 527 7.27 31.03 20.01
C TYR A 527 7.94 30.17 21.09
N LEU A 528 9.13 30.57 21.54
CA LEU A 528 9.88 29.85 22.59
C LEU A 528 9.14 29.76 23.93
N ASN A 529 8.16 30.63 24.17
CA ASN A 529 7.29 30.58 25.34
C ASN A 529 6.07 29.65 25.18
N GLY A 530 5.98 28.91 24.07
CA GLY A 530 4.88 27.99 23.77
C GLY A 530 3.61 28.66 23.23
N GLN A 531 3.59 29.98 23.02
CA GLN A 531 2.43 30.62 22.40
C GLN A 531 2.43 30.40 20.88
N PRO A 532 1.35 29.89 20.27
CA PRO A 532 1.28 29.67 18.83
C PRO A 532 1.11 31.01 18.08
N ILE A 533 1.87 31.23 17.01
CA ILE A 533 1.60 32.34 16.08
C ILE A 533 0.23 32.17 15.41
N GLN A 534 -0.09 30.92 15.07
CA GLN A 534 -1.32 30.58 14.38
C GLN A 534 -2.28 29.85 15.34
N PRO A 535 -3.36 30.50 15.84
CA PRO A 535 -4.47 29.77 16.42
C PRO A 535 -5.15 28.91 15.35
N VAL A 536 -5.95 27.90 15.76
CA VAL A 536 -6.60 26.97 14.81
C VAL A 536 -7.43 27.77 13.81
N TYR A 537 -7.00 27.73 12.55
CA TYR A 537 -7.57 28.53 11.48
C TYR A 537 -7.91 27.66 10.27
N ALA A 538 -9.18 27.68 9.88
CA ALA A 538 -9.73 26.96 8.73
C ALA A 538 -10.32 27.92 7.67
N GLY A 539 -9.75 29.13 7.54
CA GLY A 539 -10.25 30.14 6.61
C GLY A 539 -9.75 29.97 5.17
N HIS A 540 -8.63 29.29 4.97
CA HIS A 540 -8.04 29.07 3.65
C HIS A 540 -8.66 27.88 2.93
N VAL A 541 -8.87 28.03 1.62
CA VAL A 541 -9.20 26.94 0.69
C VAL A 541 -8.23 25.77 0.85
N ASP A 542 -8.71 24.55 0.65
CA ASP A 542 -7.94 23.31 0.82
C ASP A 542 -6.74 23.15 -0.12
N TRP A 543 -6.69 23.89 -1.23
CA TRP A 543 -5.53 23.98 -2.12
C TRP A 543 -4.55 25.11 -1.76
N TYR A 544 -4.82 25.88 -0.69
CA TYR A 544 -3.91 26.89 -0.19
C TYR A 544 -2.66 26.23 0.40
N ILE A 545 -1.49 26.74 0.03
CA ILE A 545 -0.20 26.30 0.52
C ILE A 545 0.68 27.55 0.63
N ASP A 546 1.39 27.69 1.75
CA ASP A 546 2.45 28.68 1.88
C ASP A 546 3.72 28.07 2.48
N TYR A 547 4.82 28.83 2.47
CA TYR A 547 6.11 28.41 3.01
C TYR A 547 6.04 27.98 4.48
N SER A 548 5.05 28.46 5.23
CA SER A 548 4.89 28.20 6.65
C SER A 548 4.11 26.92 6.95
N HIS A 549 3.50 26.27 5.96
CA HIS A 549 2.85 24.96 6.14
C HIS A 549 3.87 23.88 6.47
N GLY A 550 3.62 23.16 7.55
CA GLY A 550 4.36 21.98 7.99
C GLY A 550 3.46 20.75 8.00
N ILE A 551 3.95 19.66 7.41
CA ILE A 551 3.29 18.36 7.48
C ILE A 551 4.03 17.50 8.49
N ARG A 552 3.35 17.11 9.57
CA ARG A 552 3.94 16.35 10.69
C ARG A 552 3.26 14.98 10.81
N PRO A 553 3.70 13.96 10.06
CA PRO A 553 3.08 12.64 10.12
C PRO A 553 3.24 12.00 11.51
N VAL A 554 2.12 11.53 12.06
CA VAL A 554 2.06 10.75 13.30
C VAL A 554 1.58 9.34 12.98
N ARG A 555 2.18 8.29 13.58
CA ARG A 555 1.73 6.91 13.37
C ARG A 555 0.25 6.77 13.73
N ARG A 556 -0.49 6.15 12.82
CA ARG A 556 -1.92 5.90 12.98
C ARG A 556 -2.23 4.94 14.12
N ARG A 557 -1.36 3.95 14.35
CA ARG A 557 -1.47 3.01 15.48
C ARG A 557 -0.66 3.53 16.66
N MET A 558 -1.29 3.54 17.83
CA MET A 558 -0.79 4.09 19.07
C MET A 558 -0.99 3.07 20.19
N LEU A 559 -0.29 3.23 21.31
CA LEU A 559 -0.50 2.44 22.51
C LEU A 559 -1.31 3.27 23.51
N VAL A 560 -2.49 2.80 23.89
CA VAL A 560 -3.31 3.40 24.94
C VAL A 560 -3.44 2.41 26.08
N ASP A 561 -3.00 2.81 27.27
CA ASP A 561 -2.92 1.94 28.45
C ASP A 561 -2.21 0.59 28.16
N GLY A 562 -1.16 0.67 27.32
CA GLY A 562 -0.37 -0.47 26.86
C GLY A 562 -1.01 -1.30 25.72
N GLN A 563 -2.22 -0.99 25.28
CA GLN A 563 -2.94 -1.72 24.24
C GLN A 563 -2.90 -0.99 22.88
N PRO A 564 -2.72 -1.72 21.76
CA PRO A 564 -2.72 -1.10 20.43
C PRO A 564 -4.12 -0.61 20.05
N MET A 565 -4.25 0.68 19.76
CA MET A 565 -5.47 1.31 19.23
C MET A 565 -5.12 2.16 18.00
N THR A 566 -6.08 2.33 17.08
CA THR A 566 -5.92 3.29 15.98
C THR A 566 -6.34 4.69 16.42
N PHE A 567 -5.79 5.72 15.78
CA PHE A 567 -6.17 7.11 15.94
C PHE A 567 -7.69 7.31 15.91
N GLU A 568 -8.38 6.70 14.95
CA GLU A 568 -9.85 6.83 14.83
C GLU A 568 -10.58 6.14 15.98
N ALA A 569 -10.11 4.97 16.44
CA ALA A 569 -10.71 4.26 17.56
C ALA A 569 -10.57 5.05 18.86
N ILE A 570 -9.44 5.74 19.06
CA ILE A 570 -9.22 6.59 20.24
C ILE A 570 -10.13 7.82 20.19
N LEU A 571 -10.27 8.46 19.03
CA LEU A 571 -11.16 9.61 18.87
C LEU A 571 -12.65 9.26 18.99
N ALA A 572 -13.03 8.03 18.64
CA ALA A 572 -14.38 7.52 18.81
C ALA A 572 -14.74 7.22 20.29
N ASP A 573 -13.76 6.84 21.12
CA ASP A 573 -13.97 6.55 22.54
C ASP A 573 -14.31 7.83 23.32
N SER A 574 -15.37 7.79 24.14
CA SER A 574 -15.90 8.97 24.86
C SER A 574 -14.96 9.54 25.92
N VAL A 575 -14.08 8.71 26.48
CA VAL A 575 -13.12 9.11 27.51
C VAL A 575 -11.75 9.33 26.88
N LYS A 576 -11.25 8.34 26.13
CA LYS A 576 -9.86 8.34 25.63
C LYS A 576 -9.60 9.39 24.56
N ARG A 577 -10.62 9.94 23.88
CA ARG A 577 -10.43 11.01 22.88
C ARG A 577 -9.69 12.23 23.44
N ALA A 578 -9.87 12.54 24.72
CA ALA A 578 -9.21 13.68 25.36
C ALA A 578 -7.67 13.49 25.45
N LEU A 579 -7.16 12.28 25.24
CA LEU A 579 -5.73 12.04 25.04
C LEU A 579 -5.20 12.70 23.77
N LEU A 580 -6.05 12.90 22.76
CA LEU A 580 -5.66 13.36 21.43
C LEU A 580 -6.34 14.65 21.00
N THR A 581 -7.44 15.11 21.61
CA THR A 581 -8.12 16.33 21.18
C THR A 581 -8.82 17.06 22.32
N ASP A 582 -8.81 18.40 22.24
CA ASP A 582 -9.57 19.29 23.13
C ASP A 582 -10.92 19.72 22.52
N GLU A 583 -11.25 19.26 21.31
CA GLU A 583 -12.47 19.63 20.59
C GLU A 583 -13.66 18.69 20.87
N GLY A 584 -13.52 17.75 21.81
CA GLY A 584 -14.51 16.71 22.07
C GLY A 584 -14.55 15.67 20.94
N ALA A 585 -15.76 15.24 20.55
CA ALA A 585 -15.93 14.26 19.47
C ALA A 585 -15.44 14.83 18.14
N LEU A 586 -14.38 14.27 17.56
CA LEU A 586 -13.90 14.69 16.25
C LEU A 586 -14.67 13.94 15.15
N ALA A 587 -15.47 14.65 14.36
CA ALA A 587 -16.24 14.02 13.27
C ALA A 587 -15.41 13.82 11.99
N LEU A 588 -14.30 14.53 11.85
CA LEU A 588 -13.34 14.38 10.75
C LEU A 588 -11.97 13.96 11.29
N THR A 589 -11.59 12.72 11.05
CA THR A 589 -10.29 12.17 11.49
C THR A 589 -9.22 12.21 10.39
N ARG A 590 -9.59 12.67 9.19
CA ARG A 590 -8.71 12.75 8.01
C ARG A 590 -9.27 13.71 6.97
N TYR A 591 -8.42 14.11 6.04
CA TYR A 591 -8.88 14.75 4.81
C TYR A 591 -9.39 13.69 3.81
N PRO A 592 -10.41 13.99 3.00
CA PRO A 592 -10.84 13.07 1.95
C PRO A 592 -9.76 13.06 0.86
N THR A 593 -9.11 11.93 0.60
CA THR A 593 -8.23 11.85 -0.57
C THR A 593 -9.09 11.71 -1.83
N PRO A 594 -8.96 12.63 -2.82
CA PRO A 594 -9.51 12.39 -4.15
C PRO A 594 -8.62 11.24 -4.70
#